data_AF-A0A9C8RK77-F1
#
_entry.id   AF-A0A9C8RK77-F1
#
_cell.length_a   1.000
_cell.length_b   1.000
_cell.length_c   1.000
_cell.angle_alpha   90.00
_cell.angle_beta   90.00
_cell.angle_gamma   90.00
#
_symmetry.space_group_name_H-M   'P 1'
#
loop_
_entity.id
_entity.type
_entity.pdbx_description
1 polymer ?
#
loop_
_entity_poly.entity_id
_entity_poly.type
_entity_poly.pdbx_seq_one_letter_code
_entity_poly.pdbx_strand_id
1 'polypeptide(L)'
;MAATKPAAKPTAKKTTAIATKYTKTAILAEIAQNTDLSKKQVDAVLTELGDLIERHIKKRGVGEFTLPGLLKIKAVKRPPQPARKGVPNPFKPGETMDIPKKPASTRVKVLPLKKLKEFAQ
;
A
#
# COMPACT_ATOMS: atom_id res chain seq x y z
N MET A 1 26.08 29.46 25.09
CA MET A 1 26.73 28.77 23.95
C MET A 1 25.86 27.57 23.56
N ALA A 2 25.02 27.71 22.53
CA ALA A 2 24.26 26.60 21.99
C ALA A 2 24.84 26.28 20.60
N ALA A 3 25.57 25.18 20.50
CA ALA A 3 26.23 24.78 19.27
C ALA A 3 25.19 24.36 18.23
N THR A 4 25.04 25.15 17.18
CA THR A 4 24.33 24.78 15.96
C THR A 4 25.09 23.63 15.29
N LYS A 5 24.53 22.43 15.35
CA LYS A 5 25.05 21.24 14.68
C LYS A 5 24.99 21.48 13.15
N PRO A 6 26.08 21.29 12.39
CA PRO A 6 26.09 21.54 10.96
C PRO A 6 25.10 20.60 10.25
N ALA A 7 24.25 21.16 9.38
CA ALA A 7 23.42 20.38 8.48
C ALA A 7 24.33 19.56 7.55
N ALA A 8 24.15 18.24 7.56
CA ALA A 8 24.84 17.34 6.65
C ALA A 8 24.40 17.67 5.20
N LYS A 9 25.36 17.66 4.28
CA LYS A 9 25.12 17.88 2.85
C LYS A 9 24.30 16.71 2.29
N PRO A 10 23.36 16.95 1.37
CA PRO A 10 22.51 15.91 0.81
C PRO A 10 23.38 14.88 0.07
N THR A 11 23.49 13.69 0.63
CA THR A 11 24.12 12.56 -0.05
C THR A 11 23.30 12.19 -1.28
N ALA A 12 23.95 12.13 -2.44
CA ALA A 12 23.33 11.76 -3.70
C ALA A 12 22.50 10.49 -3.56
N LYS A 13 21.24 10.54 -4.03
CA LYS A 13 20.30 9.41 -3.98
C LYS A 13 20.91 8.23 -4.73
N LYS A 14 21.21 7.14 -4.02
CA LYS A 14 21.64 5.89 -4.65
C LYS A 14 20.43 5.26 -5.34
N THR A 15 20.44 5.24 -6.67
CA THR A 15 19.38 4.64 -7.52
C THR A 15 19.73 3.20 -7.96
N THR A 16 20.72 2.58 -7.32
CA THR A 16 21.15 1.21 -7.62
C THR A 16 20.12 0.20 -7.12
N ALA A 17 20.02 -0.93 -7.82
CA ALA A 17 19.12 -2.01 -7.43
C ALA A 17 19.45 -2.54 -6.02
N ILE A 18 18.42 -2.69 -5.19
CA ILE A 18 18.53 -3.24 -3.84
C ILE A 18 18.40 -4.77 -3.95
N ALA A 19 19.45 -5.50 -3.62
CA ALA A 19 19.50 -6.97 -3.73
C ALA A 19 18.86 -7.70 -2.53
N THR A 20 18.71 -7.03 -1.38
CA THR A 20 18.18 -7.63 -0.16
C THR A 20 16.92 -6.91 0.31
N LYS A 21 15.91 -7.68 0.72
CA LYS A 21 14.66 -7.11 1.22
C LYS A 21 14.90 -6.33 2.52
N TYR A 22 14.61 -5.05 2.51
CA TYR A 22 14.71 -4.22 3.72
C TYR A 22 13.60 -4.51 4.73
N THR A 23 13.96 -4.45 6.02
CA THR A 23 13.03 -4.45 7.15
C THR A 23 12.45 -3.04 7.36
N LYS A 24 11.35 -2.92 8.12
CA LYS A 24 10.71 -1.63 8.42
C LYS A 24 11.72 -0.59 8.94
N THR A 25 12.62 -1.02 9.83
CA THR A 25 13.66 -0.15 10.41
C THR A 25 14.73 0.26 9.41
N ALA A 26 15.09 -0.61 8.46
CA ALA A 26 16.06 -0.30 7.41
C ALA A 26 15.51 0.74 6.41
N ILE A 27 14.23 0.62 6.00
CA ILE A 27 13.57 1.59 5.11
C ILE A 27 13.56 2.99 5.75
N LEU A 28 13.18 3.07 7.03
CA LEU A 28 13.18 4.35 7.77
C LEU A 28 14.58 4.96 7.88
N ALA A 29 15.61 4.13 8.05
CA ALA A 29 16.99 4.59 8.14
C ALA A 29 17.50 5.14 6.81
N GLU A 30 17.21 4.48 5.69
CA GLU A 30 17.63 4.90 4.37
C GLU A 30 16.91 6.19 3.92
N ILE A 31 15.61 6.30 4.19
CA ILE A 31 14.87 7.55 3.94
C ILE A 31 15.47 8.69 4.76
N ALA A 32 15.68 8.48 6.07
CA ALA A 32 16.28 9.47 6.96
C ALA A 32 17.65 9.96 6.47
N GLN A 33 18.50 9.04 5.99
CA GLN A 33 19.82 9.36 5.42
C GLN A 33 19.72 10.18 4.12
N ASN A 34 18.76 9.87 3.25
CA ASN A 34 18.62 10.51 1.95
C ASN A 34 17.86 11.84 1.99
N THR A 35 17.05 12.08 3.02
CA THR A 35 16.22 13.29 3.14
C THR A 35 16.70 14.25 4.23
N ASP A 36 17.81 13.97 4.90
CA ASP A 36 18.33 14.73 6.05
C ASP A 36 17.29 14.94 7.17
N LEU A 37 16.37 13.98 7.33
CA LEU A 37 15.31 14.01 8.35
C LEU A 37 15.66 13.05 9.49
N SER A 38 15.22 13.38 10.70
CA SER A 38 15.32 12.43 11.81
C SER A 38 14.39 11.23 11.58
N LYS A 39 14.79 10.04 12.05
CA LYS A 39 13.94 8.83 11.97
C LYS A 39 12.54 9.04 12.56
N LYS A 40 12.43 9.87 13.61
CA LYS A 40 11.16 10.23 14.24
C LYS A 40 10.25 11.04 13.31
N GLN A 41 10.81 11.99 12.56
CA GLN A 41 10.06 12.78 11.58
C GLN A 41 9.60 11.91 10.41
N VAL A 42 10.45 11.00 9.92
CA VAL A 42 10.06 10.07 8.85
C VAL A 42 8.93 9.14 9.29
N ASP A 43 8.99 8.62 10.51
CA ASP A 43 7.93 7.77 11.08
C ASP A 43 6.62 8.54 11.26
N ALA A 44 6.68 9.81 11.70
CA ALA A 44 5.51 10.68 11.79
C ALA A 44 4.85 10.92 10.43
N VAL A 45 5.63 11.19 9.38
CA VAL A 45 5.12 11.39 8.01
C VAL A 45 4.42 10.14 7.49
N LEU A 46 5.00 8.94 7.72
CA LEU A 46 4.39 7.69 7.28
C LEU A 46 3.12 7.35 8.06
N THR A 47 3.05 7.74 9.34
CA THR A 47 1.86 7.59 10.17
C THR A 47 0.72 8.48 9.67
N GLU A 48 0.99 9.77 9.46
CA GLU A 48 0.00 10.72 8.89
C GLU A 48 -0.45 10.32 7.48
N LEU A 49 0.47 9.79 6.66
CA LEU A 49 0.10 9.24 5.36
C LEU A 49 -0.89 8.08 5.49
N GLY A 50 -0.69 7.21 6.48
CA GLY A 50 -1.62 6.12 6.83
C GLY A 50 -3.00 6.64 7.23
N ASP A 51 -3.04 7.65 8.10
CA ASP A 51 -4.30 8.26 8.57
C ASP A 51 -5.07 8.94 7.43
N LEU A 52 -4.37 9.63 6.52
CA LEU A 52 -4.97 10.19 5.31
C LEU A 52 -5.56 9.11 4.41
N ILE A 53 -4.85 8.00 4.21
CA ILE A 53 -5.34 6.86 3.42
C ILE A 53 -6.59 6.25 4.08
N GLU A 54 -6.58 6.06 5.40
CA GLU A 54 -7.74 5.54 6.13
C GLU A 54 -8.96 6.45 5.91
N ARG A 55 -8.79 7.76 6.09
CA ARG A 55 -9.88 8.75 5.92
C ARG A 55 -10.47 8.72 4.51
N HIS A 56 -9.66 8.48 3.47
CA HIS A 56 -10.15 8.38 2.10
C HIS A 56 -10.87 7.05 1.81
N ILE A 57 -10.46 5.93 2.43
CA ILE A 57 -11.00 4.59 2.17
C ILE A 57 -12.18 4.24 3.07
N LYS A 58 -12.31 4.89 4.23
CA LYS A 58 -13.37 4.63 5.21
C LYS A 58 -14.76 4.70 4.58
N LYS A 59 -15.72 3.98 5.16
CA LYS A 59 -17.13 4.04 4.74
C LYS A 59 -17.58 5.51 4.74
N ARG A 60 -18.16 5.96 3.62
CA ARG A 60 -18.56 7.36 3.34
C ARG A 60 -17.44 8.33 2.95
N GLY A 61 -16.19 7.87 2.86
CA GLY A 61 -15.11 8.61 2.22
C GLY A 61 -15.19 8.57 0.69
N VAL A 62 -14.21 9.19 0.03
CA VAL A 62 -14.10 9.25 -1.43
C VAL A 62 -13.97 7.86 -2.07
N GLY A 63 -13.44 6.88 -1.31
CA GLY A 63 -13.27 5.50 -1.77
C GLY A 63 -12.08 5.30 -2.71
N GLU A 64 -11.31 6.36 -2.98
CA GLU A 64 -10.09 6.32 -3.77
C GLU A 64 -9.04 7.23 -3.14
N PHE A 65 -7.77 6.78 -3.15
CA PHE A 65 -6.62 7.58 -2.77
C PHE A 65 -5.54 7.42 -3.84
N THR A 66 -4.95 8.52 -4.29
CA THR A 66 -3.88 8.51 -5.28
C THR A 66 -2.62 9.05 -4.65
N LEU A 67 -1.59 8.21 -4.54
CA LEU A 67 -0.25 8.67 -4.21
C LEU A 67 0.41 9.11 -5.52
N PRO A 68 0.64 10.42 -5.74
CA PRO A 68 1.07 10.93 -7.02
C PRO A 68 2.34 10.24 -7.51
N GLY A 69 2.32 9.76 -8.75
CA GLY A 69 3.48 9.13 -9.36
C GLY A 69 3.84 7.75 -8.82
N LEU A 70 3.06 7.14 -7.92
CA LEU A 70 3.31 5.78 -7.47
C LEU A 70 2.10 4.86 -7.71
N LEU A 71 1.08 4.98 -6.88
CA LEU A 71 -0.03 4.03 -6.83
C LEU A 71 -1.37 4.70 -6.62
N LYS A 72 -2.43 4.02 -7.05
CA LYS A 72 -3.82 4.37 -6.78
C LYS A 72 -4.48 3.26 -5.96
N ILE A 73 -4.99 3.62 -4.80
CA ILE A 73 -5.75 2.72 -3.92
C ILE A 73 -7.24 2.97 -4.16
N LYS A 74 -8.01 1.91 -4.45
CA LYS A 74 -9.45 1.98 -4.74
C LYS A 74 -10.23 0.99 -3.90
N ALA A 75 -11.31 1.45 -3.27
CA ALA A 75 -12.32 0.64 -2.63
C ALA A 75 -13.34 0.17 -3.67
N VAL A 76 -13.34 -1.13 -3.96
CA VAL A 76 -14.28 -1.77 -4.89
C VAL A 76 -15.38 -2.44 -4.10
N LYS A 77 -16.60 -1.89 -4.18
CA LYS A 77 -17.80 -2.52 -3.65
C LYS A 77 -18.16 -3.72 -4.51
N ARG A 78 -18.19 -4.91 -3.92
CA ARG A 78 -18.71 -6.12 -4.57
C ARG A 78 -20.17 -6.31 -4.21
N PRO A 79 -21.05 -6.53 -5.20
CA PRO A 79 -22.44 -6.82 -4.93
C PRO A 79 -22.59 -8.17 -4.20
N PRO A 80 -23.68 -8.36 -3.46
CA PRO A 80 -23.99 -9.64 -2.85
C PRO A 80 -24.15 -10.71 -3.93
N GLN A 81 -23.62 -11.91 -3.69
CA GLN A 81 -23.83 -13.05 -4.58
C GLN A 81 -24.87 -13.99 -3.97
N PRO A 82 -25.90 -14.40 -4.74
CA PRO A 82 -26.92 -15.33 -4.26
C PRO A 82 -26.31 -16.70 -3.97
N ALA A 83 -26.99 -17.49 -3.13
CA ALA A 83 -26.63 -18.89 -2.92
C ALA A 83 -26.80 -19.65 -4.24
N ARG A 84 -25.84 -20.51 -4.57
CA ARG A 84 -25.88 -21.37 -5.75
C ARG A 84 -25.77 -22.81 -5.30
N LYS A 85 -26.75 -23.63 -5.66
CA LYS A 85 -26.74 -25.08 -5.41
C LYS A 85 -26.19 -25.81 -6.62
N GLY A 86 -25.60 -26.98 -6.41
CA GLY A 86 -25.20 -27.85 -7.52
C GLY A 86 -23.94 -27.40 -8.29
N VAL A 87 -23.07 -26.57 -7.70
CA VAL A 87 -21.88 -26.08 -8.42
C VAL A 87 -20.81 -27.18 -8.45
N PRO A 88 -20.20 -27.51 -9.60
CA PRO A 88 -19.15 -28.51 -9.68
C PRO A 88 -17.99 -28.19 -8.72
N ASN A 89 -17.64 -29.13 -7.84
CA ASN A 89 -16.58 -28.92 -6.87
C ASN A 89 -15.21 -28.96 -7.57
N PRO A 90 -14.43 -27.87 -7.58
CA PRO A 90 -13.10 -27.84 -8.22
C PRO A 90 -12.09 -28.81 -7.60
N PHE A 91 -12.34 -29.26 -6.36
CA PHE A 91 -11.45 -30.14 -5.62
C PHE A 91 -11.81 -31.62 -5.73
N LYS A 92 -13.03 -31.95 -6.19
CA LYS A 92 -13.51 -33.32 -6.35
C LYS A 92 -14.40 -33.43 -7.60
N PRO A 93 -13.84 -33.83 -8.75
CA PRO A 93 -14.63 -33.96 -9.98
C PRO A 93 -15.72 -35.03 -9.80
N GLY A 94 -16.98 -34.63 -10.00
CA GLY A 94 -18.17 -35.48 -9.86
C GLY A 94 -19.08 -35.16 -8.67
N GLU A 95 -18.58 -34.46 -7.65
CA GLU A 95 -19.39 -34.00 -6.53
C GLU A 95 -19.85 -32.55 -6.73
N THR A 96 -21.10 -32.27 -6.37
CA THR A 96 -21.63 -30.91 -6.36
C THR A 96 -21.47 -30.28 -4.98
N MET A 97 -21.17 -28.98 -4.94
CA MET A 97 -21.05 -28.20 -3.72
C MET A 97 -22.09 -27.08 -3.71
N ASP A 98 -22.72 -26.89 -2.56
CA ASP A 98 -23.57 -25.73 -2.31
C ASP A 98 -22.71 -24.53 -1.92
N ILE A 99 -22.82 -23.43 -2.67
CA ILE A 99 -22.17 -22.16 -2.37
C ILE A 99 -23.13 -21.30 -1.55
N PRO A 100 -22.80 -20.98 -0.28
CA PRO A 100 -23.62 -20.11 0.53
C PRO A 100 -23.66 -18.68 -0.02
N LYS A 101 -24.70 -17.94 0.34
CA LYS A 101 -24.86 -16.51 -0.02
C LYS A 101 -23.63 -15.73 0.47
N LYS A 102 -22.99 -14.99 -0.44
CA LYS A 102 -21.89 -14.08 -0.08
C LYS A 102 -22.45 -12.67 0.10
N PRO A 103 -22.34 -12.06 1.29
CA PRO A 103 -22.83 -10.70 1.52
C PRO A 103 -22.01 -9.68 0.74
N ALA A 104 -22.56 -8.47 0.58
CA ALA A 104 -21.85 -7.36 -0.02
C ALA A 104 -20.57 -7.05 0.79
N SER A 105 -19.45 -6.92 0.11
CA SER A 105 -18.15 -6.68 0.73
C SER A 105 -17.39 -5.63 -0.05
N THR A 106 -16.61 -4.81 0.64
CA THR A 106 -15.73 -3.82 0.02
C THR A 106 -14.32 -4.36 0.02
N ARG A 107 -13.71 -4.49 -1.16
CA ARG A 107 -12.31 -4.91 -1.31
C ARG A 107 -11.44 -3.72 -1.68
N VAL A 108 -10.26 -3.63 -1.09
CA VAL A 108 -9.26 -2.64 -1.48
C VAL A 108 -8.41 -3.21 -2.61
N LYS A 109 -8.23 -2.45 -3.69
CA LYS A 109 -7.31 -2.74 -4.79
C LYS A 109 -6.24 -1.66 -4.86
N VAL A 110 -4.98 -2.06 -5.02
CA VAL A 110 -3.86 -1.16 -5.28
C VAL A 110 -3.47 -1.31 -6.75
N LEU A 111 -3.50 -0.21 -7.50
CA LEU A 111 -3.19 -0.14 -8.93
C LEU A 111 -1.88 0.64 -9.13
N PRO A 112 -0.88 0.08 -9.81
CA PRO A 112 0.35 0.81 -10.12
C PRO A 112 0.10 1.85 -11.22
N LEU A 113 0.60 3.07 -11.01
CA LEU A 113 0.61 4.13 -12.02
C LEU A 113 1.81 3.98 -12.98
N LYS A 114 1.86 4.81 -14.01
CA LYS A 114 2.87 4.74 -15.09
C LYS A 114 4.30 4.64 -14.57
N LYS A 115 4.72 5.55 -13.68
CA LYS A 115 6.06 5.58 -13.10
C LYS A 115 6.46 4.28 -12.38
N LEU A 116 5.53 3.64 -11.64
CA LEU A 116 5.84 2.35 -11.00
C LEU A 116 6.03 1.22 -12.01
N LYS A 117 5.32 1.26 -13.14
CA LYS A 117 5.47 0.25 -14.19
C LYS A 117 6.82 0.40 -14.91
N GLU A 118 7.28 1.63 -15.10
CA GLU A 118 8.59 1.93 -15.69
C GLU A 118 9.76 1.41 -14.84
N PHE A 119 9.62 1.32 -13.51
CA PHE A 119 10.68 0.75 -12.66
C PHE A 119 10.89 -0.76 -12.81
N ALA A 120 9.92 -1.47 -13.38
CA ALA A 120 9.98 -2.92 -13.55
C ALA A 120 10.46 -3.36 -14.95
N GLN A 121 10.79 -2.39 -15.83
CA GLN A 121 10.99 -2.60 -17.25
C GLN A 121 12.41 -2.23 -17.70
#